data_AF-V9F2V8-F1
#
_entry.id   AF-V9F2V8-F1
#
_cell.length_a   1.000
_cell.length_b   1.000
_cell.length_c   1.000
_cell.angle_alpha   90.00
_cell.angle_beta   90.00
_cell.angle_gamma   90.00
#
_symmetry.space_group_name_H-M   'P 1'
#
loop_
_entity.id
_entity.type
_entity.pdbx_description
1 polymer ?
#
loop_
_entity_poly.entity_id
_entity_poly.type
_entity_poly.pdbx_seq_one_letter_code
_entity_poly.pdbx_strand_id
1 'polypeptide(L)'
;MDEGEFLRLLERYPVVRKKTHCRVQWNDMYDDEPATQPASSGIFIPAGQESDIKPTDSVEEALEKFLAPYFSSNETAKIQQQLEKAQRDFVSSLCLEDVNDLCAQFVATQ
;
A
#
# COMPACT_ATOMS: atom_id res chain seq x y z
N MET A 1 12.21 24.75 -3.23
CA MET A 1 12.87 23.91 -2.21
C MET A 1 14.30 24.36 -2.15
N ASP A 2 14.75 24.80 -0.99
CA ASP A 2 16.14 25.25 -0.81
C ASP A 2 17.06 24.03 -0.62
N GLU A 3 18.33 24.13 -1.03
CA GLU A 3 19.29 23.02 -0.98
C GLU A 3 19.54 22.56 0.47
N GLY A 4 19.49 23.50 1.41
CA GLY A 4 19.58 23.20 2.84
C GLY A 4 18.37 22.41 3.38
N GLU A 5 17.17 22.68 2.87
CA GLU A 5 15.96 21.92 3.24
C GLU A 5 16.01 20.50 2.69
N PHE A 6 16.50 20.34 1.46
CA PHE A 6 16.67 19.03 0.83
C PHE A 6 17.67 18.15 1.59
N LEU A 7 18.80 18.71 2.03
CA LEU A 7 19.80 17.98 2.82
C LEU A 7 19.28 17.55 4.19
N ARG A 8 18.55 18.42 4.90
CA ARG A 8 17.91 18.05 6.18
C ARG A 8 16.87 16.94 6.02
N LEU A 9 16.15 16.94 4.90
CA LEU A 9 15.19 15.88 4.61
C LEU A 9 15.88 14.53 4.37
N LEU A 10 17.02 14.53 3.68
CA LEU A 10 17.81 13.31 3.46
C LEU A 10 18.39 12.73 4.75
N GLU A 11 18.75 13.55 5.74
CA GLU A 11 19.21 13.07 7.05
C GLU A 11 18.14 12.27 7.81
N ARG A 12 16.85 12.52 7.53
CA ARG A 12 15.72 11.77 8.10
C ARG A 12 15.58 10.35 7.52
N TYR A 13 16.26 10.05 6.41
CA TYR A 13 16.17 8.78 5.68
C TYR A 13 17.57 8.16 5.46
N PRO A 14 18.23 7.65 6.52
CA PRO A 14 19.58 7.11 6.43
C PRO A 14 19.66 5.95 5.43
N VAL A 15 20.52 6.10 4.43
CA VAL A 15 20.76 5.06 3.42
C VAL A 15 21.85 4.11 3.91
N VAL A 16 21.46 2.89 4.26
CA VAL A 16 22.38 1.81 4.62
C VAL A 16 22.85 1.11 3.35
N ARG A 17 24.15 1.20 3.10
CA ARG A 17 24.79 0.49 1.98
C ARG A 17 25.30 -0.87 2.43
N LYS A 18 24.82 -1.94 1.80
CA LYS A 18 25.36 -3.30 1.92
C LYS A 18 26.13 -3.63 0.63
N LYS A 19 27.00 -4.65 0.69
CA LYS A 19 27.89 -5.04 -0.41
C LYS A 19 27.15 -5.29 -1.74
N THR A 20 25.88 -5.68 -1.68
CA THR A 20 25.07 -6.05 -2.85
C THR A 20 23.89 -5.13 -3.13
N HIS A 21 23.51 -4.24 -2.21
CA HIS A 21 22.37 -3.32 -2.40
C HIS A 21 22.39 -2.18 -1.38
N CYS A 22 21.67 -1.10 -1.67
CA CYS A 22 21.41 -0.01 -0.73
C CYS A 22 19.95 -0.09 -0.28
N ARG A 23 19.68 0.16 1.01
CA ARG A 23 18.31 0.29 1.54
C ARG A 23 18.19 1.56 2.37
N VAL A 24 17.04 2.22 2.29
CA VAL A 24 16.69 3.30 3.21
C VAL A 24 16.24 2.65 4.52
N GLN A 25 16.88 3.02 5.63
CA GLN A 25 16.46 2.60 6.97
C GLN A 25 15.60 3.74 7.56
N TRP A 26 14.49 3.38 8.22
CA TRP A 26 13.68 4.34 8.96
C TRP A 26 14.46 4.85 10.17
N ASN A 27 14.41 6.16 10.43
CA ASN A 27 15.12 6.78 11.55
C ASN A 27 14.14 7.06 12.69
N ASP A 28 14.12 6.16 13.66
CA ASP A 28 13.21 6.19 14.82
C ASP A 28 13.41 7.42 15.73
N MET A 29 14.51 8.18 15.55
CA MET A 29 14.80 9.40 16.32
C MET A 29 13.80 10.55 16.09
N TYR A 30 12.94 10.45 15.07
CA TYR A 30 11.99 11.52 14.71
C TYR A 30 10.53 11.17 15.02
N ASP A 31 10.27 10.13 15.79
CA ASP A 31 8.91 9.71 16.20
C ASP A 31 8.31 10.61 17.31
N ASP A 32 9.14 11.38 18.03
CA ASP A 32 8.69 12.28 19.12
C ASP A 32 8.17 13.65 18.65
N GLU A 33 8.17 13.95 17.34
CA GLU A 33 7.42 15.12 16.87
C GLU A 33 5.91 14.82 16.99
N PRO A 34 5.13 15.69 17.66
CA PRO A 34 3.70 15.46 17.83
C PRO A 34 3.08 15.35 16.43
N ALA A 35 2.73 14.10 16.08
CA ALA A 35 2.16 13.74 14.80
C ALA A 35 0.89 14.58 14.59
N THR A 36 1.05 15.70 13.90
CA THR A 36 -0.08 16.49 13.45
C THR A 36 -0.66 15.68 12.30
N GLN A 37 -1.70 14.93 12.65
CA GLN A 37 -2.51 14.07 11.80
C GLN A 37 -1.85 12.73 11.42
N PRO A 38 -2.62 11.62 11.49
CA PRO A 38 -2.17 10.36 10.94
C PRO A 38 -2.11 10.54 9.42
N ALA A 39 -0.90 10.78 8.91
CA ALA A 39 -0.64 10.65 7.49
C ALA A 39 -0.85 9.18 7.15
N SER A 40 -2.04 8.90 6.62
CA SER A 40 -2.40 7.64 6.00
C SER A 40 -1.25 7.18 5.12
N SER A 41 -0.74 6.00 5.42
CA SER A 41 0.35 5.36 4.71
C SER A 41 0.00 5.24 3.23
N GLY A 42 0.59 6.11 2.42
CA GLY A 42 0.98 5.81 1.04
C GLY A 42 -0.11 5.44 0.04
N ILE A 43 -1.11 6.29 -0.19
CA ILE A 43 -1.70 6.47 -1.53
C ILE A 43 -1.95 7.97 -1.71
N PHE A 44 -1.34 8.57 -2.74
CA PHE A 44 -1.56 9.97 -3.10
C PHE A 44 -2.97 10.08 -3.69
N ILE A 45 -4.00 10.18 -2.83
CA ILE A 45 -5.35 10.51 -3.27
C ILE A 45 -5.33 12.01 -3.59
N PRO A 46 -5.53 12.44 -4.84
CA PRO A 46 -5.69 13.86 -5.13
C PRO A 46 -6.86 14.37 -4.30
N ALA A 47 -6.63 15.40 -3.48
CA ALA A 47 -7.65 16.01 -2.65
C ALA A 47 -8.85 16.40 -3.55
N GLY A 48 -10.00 15.75 -3.32
CA GLY A 48 -11.24 15.99 -4.08
C GLY A 48 -11.82 14.78 -4.85
N GLN A 49 -11.14 13.63 -4.88
CA GLN A 49 -11.69 12.38 -5.44
C GLN A 49 -11.81 11.30 -4.36
N GLU A 50 -12.70 11.52 -3.40
CA GLU A 50 -13.18 10.43 -2.56
C GLU A 50 -14.10 9.55 -3.42
N SER A 51 -13.62 8.35 -3.77
CA SER A 51 -14.48 7.33 -4.39
C SER A 51 -15.57 6.94 -3.39
N ASP A 52 -16.85 7.19 -3.72
CA ASP A 52 -18.05 6.84 -2.93
C ASP A 52 -18.26 5.31 -2.92
N ILE A 53 -17.34 4.61 -2.25
CA ILE A 53 -17.38 3.17 -2.03
C ILE A 53 -18.24 2.90 -0.80
N LYS A 54 -19.28 2.11 -0.98
CA LYS A 54 -20.25 1.77 0.07
C LYS A 54 -20.00 0.34 0.55
N PRO A 55 -20.29 0.03 1.83
CA PRO A 55 -20.20 -1.35 2.33
C PRO A 55 -21.09 -2.35 1.60
N THR A 56 -22.10 -1.87 0.87
CA THR A 56 -23.02 -2.69 0.07
C THR A 56 -22.52 -2.95 -1.35
N ASP A 57 -21.47 -2.26 -1.79
CA ASP A 57 -20.91 -2.47 -3.12
C ASP A 57 -20.29 -3.87 -3.19
N SER A 58 -20.42 -4.52 -4.35
CA SER A 58 -19.63 -5.70 -4.62
C SER A 58 -18.14 -5.34 -4.70
N VAL A 59 -17.27 -6.34 -4.59
CA VAL A 59 -15.82 -6.14 -4.71
C VAL A 59 -15.47 -5.54 -6.08
N GLU A 60 -16.16 -5.96 -7.14
CA GLU A 60 -15.96 -5.45 -8.50
C GLU A 60 -16.36 -3.98 -8.63
N GLU A 61 -17.51 -3.60 -8.07
CA GLU A 61 -18.01 -2.22 -8.06
C GLU A 61 -17.12 -1.30 -7.23
N ALA A 62 -16.71 -1.76 -6.04
CA ALA A 62 -15.80 -1.02 -5.17
C ALA A 62 -14.44 -0.79 -5.85
N LEU A 63 -13.93 -1.80 -6.55
CA LEU A 63 -12.67 -1.71 -7.28
C LEU A 63 -12.78 -0.76 -8.50
N GLU A 64 -13.88 -0.80 -9.24
CA GLU A 64 -14.11 0.12 -10.35
C GLU A 64 -14.14 1.58 -9.86
N LYS A 65 -14.90 1.85 -8.79
CA LYS A 65 -14.97 3.17 -8.15
C LYS A 65 -13.61 3.64 -7.63
N PHE A 66 -12.83 2.72 -7.06
CA PHE A 66 -11.48 3.02 -6.56
C PHE A 66 -10.51 3.37 -7.69
N LEU A 67 -10.60 2.71 -8.85
CA LEU A 67 -9.68 2.89 -9.98
C LEU A 67 -10.07 4.05 -10.91
N ALA A 68 -11.35 4.43 -10.95
CA ALA A 68 -11.88 5.47 -11.82
C ALA A 68 -11.14 6.83 -11.75
N PRO A 69 -10.64 7.29 -10.58
CA PRO A 69 -9.82 8.51 -10.50
C PRO A 69 -8.46 8.44 -11.21
N TYR A 70 -7.90 7.24 -11.38
CA TYR A 70 -6.51 7.04 -11.78
C TYR A 70 -6.36 6.50 -13.20
N PHE A 71 -7.37 5.78 -13.70
CA PHE A 71 -7.29 5.02 -14.94
C PHE A 71 -8.51 5.27 -15.82
N SER A 72 -8.30 5.18 -17.14
CA SER A 72 -9.42 5.13 -18.07
C SER A 72 -10.23 3.85 -17.86
N SER A 73 -11.52 3.86 -18.22
CA SER A 73 -12.40 2.68 -18.09
C SER A 73 -11.82 1.41 -18.77
N ASN A 74 -11.12 1.57 -19.90
CA ASN A 74 -10.45 0.46 -20.59
C ASN A 74 -9.27 -0.10 -19.77
N GLU A 75 -8.47 0.76 -19.16
CA GLU A 75 -7.37 0.33 -18.27
C GLU A 75 -7.91 -0.32 -16.99
N THR A 76 -8.97 0.23 -16.40
CA THR A 76 -9.67 -0.37 -15.26
C THR A 76 -10.15 -1.79 -15.56
N ALA A 77 -10.77 -2.01 -16.73
CA ALA A 77 -11.21 -3.35 -17.15
C ALA A 77 -10.03 -4.33 -17.31
N LYS A 78 -8.89 -3.88 -17.85
CA LYS A 78 -7.68 -4.72 -17.95
C LYS A 78 -7.10 -5.05 -16.58
N ILE A 79 -7.08 -4.09 -15.65
CA ILE A 79 -6.60 -4.29 -14.28
C ILE A 79 -7.49 -5.32 -13.58
N GLN A 80 -8.82 -5.19 -13.67
CA GLN A 80 -9.77 -6.17 -13.12
C GLN A 80 -9.50 -7.57 -13.66
N GLN A 81 -9.35 -7.73 -14.97
CA GLN A 81 -9.09 -9.04 -15.58
C GLN A 81 -7.77 -9.68 -15.08
N GLN A 82 -6.71 -8.88 -14.93
CA GLN A 82 -5.44 -9.38 -14.40
C GLN A 82 -5.53 -9.71 -12.91
N LEU A 83 -6.27 -8.92 -12.13
CA LEU A 83 -6.50 -9.19 -10.71
C LEU A 83 -7.24 -10.51 -10.52
N GLU A 84 -8.34 -10.73 -11.25
CA GLU A 84 -9.08 -11.98 -11.17
C GLU A 84 -8.21 -13.19 -11.55
N LYS A 85 -7.37 -13.04 -12.58
CA LYS A 85 -6.42 -14.08 -12.96
C LYS A 85 -5.44 -14.36 -11.82
N ALA A 86 -4.82 -13.32 -11.26
CA ALA A 86 -3.88 -13.46 -10.15
C ALA A 86 -4.54 -14.09 -8.91
N GLN A 87 -5.79 -13.73 -8.61
CA GLN A 87 -6.56 -14.33 -7.53
C GLN A 87 -6.84 -15.81 -7.77
N ARG A 88 -7.28 -16.18 -8.98
CA ARG A 88 -7.49 -17.60 -9.34
C ARG A 88 -6.20 -18.40 -9.26
N ASP A 89 -5.12 -17.86 -9.81
CA ASP A 89 -3.80 -18.50 -9.78
C ASP A 89 -3.33 -18.67 -8.33
N PHE A 90 -3.46 -17.62 -7.50
CA PHE A 90 -3.15 -17.66 -6.07
C PHE A 90 -3.95 -18.75 -5.34
N VAL A 91 -5.29 -18.72 -5.43
CA VAL A 91 -6.16 -19.70 -4.76
C VAL A 91 -5.87 -21.14 -5.23
N SER A 92 -5.58 -21.33 -6.52
CA SER A 92 -5.23 -22.65 -7.06
C SER A 92 -3.87 -23.17 -6.56
N SER A 93 -2.98 -22.27 -6.14
CA SER A 93 -1.66 -22.60 -5.63
C SER A 93 -1.61 -22.86 -4.12
N LEU A 94 -2.67 -22.49 -3.39
CA LEU A 94 -2.73 -22.64 -1.94
C LEU A 94 -2.71 -24.11 -1.52
N CYS A 95 -1.89 -24.41 -0.52
CA CYS A 95 -1.89 -25.69 0.17
C CYS A 95 -2.33 -25.55 1.64
N LEU A 96 -2.48 -26.68 2.33
CA LEU A 96 -2.93 -26.71 3.73
C LEU A 96 -1.96 -25.98 4.68
N GLU A 97 -0.66 -25.99 4.38
CA GLU A 97 0.35 -25.26 5.15
C GLU A 97 0.12 -23.76 5.08
N ASP A 98 -0.11 -23.21 3.87
CA ASP A 98 -0.39 -21.79 3.66
C ASP A 98 -1.63 -21.33 4.44
N VAL A 99 -2.67 -22.15 4.49
CA VAL A 99 -3.90 -21.84 5.22
C VAL A 99 -3.67 -21.86 6.73
N ASN A 100 -2.90 -22.82 7.23
CA ASN A 100 -2.55 -22.88 8.66
C ASN A 100 -1.69 -21.67 9.07
N ASP A 101 -0.73 -21.29 8.23
CA ASP A 101 0.11 -20.12 8.45
C ASP A 101 -0.71 -18.82 8.45
N LEU A 102 -1.69 -18.71 7.55
CA LEU A 102 -2.64 -17.59 7.56
C LEU A 102 -3.44 -17.55 8.86
N CYS A 103 -3.98 -18.69 9.32
CA CYS A 103 -4.73 -18.75 10.57
C CYS A 103 -3.88 -18.37 11.79
N ALA A 104 -2.62 -18.81 11.84
CA ALA A 104 -1.72 -18.52 12.95
C ALA A 104 -1.50 -17.00 13.18
N GLN A 105 -1.55 -16.19 12.12
CA GLN A 105 -1.41 -14.73 12.20
C GLN A 105 -2.50 -14.07 13.05
N PHE A 106 -3.69 -14.68 13.16
CA PHE A 106 -4.82 -14.12 13.92
C PHE A 106 -4.90 -14.65 15.36
N VAL A 107 -4.10 -15.66 15.72
CA VAL A 107 -4.10 -16.27 17.07
C VAL A 107 -3.12 -15.57 18.02
N ALA A 108 -2.06 -14.95 17.49
CA ALA A 108 -1.01 -14.30 18.28
C ALA A 108 -1.38 -12.89 18.82
N THR A 109 -2.57 -12.39 18.52
CA THR A 109 -3.03 -11.01 18.86
C THR A 109 -3.90 -10.94 20.12
N GLN A 110 -3.61 -11.72 21.16
CA GLN A 110 -4.20 -11.53 22.51
C GLN A 110 -3.16 -11.04 23.52
#